data_AF-A0A9E3MHH5-F1
#
_entry.id   AF-A0A9E3MHH5-F1
#
_cell.length_a   1.000
_cell.length_b   1.000
_cell.length_c   1.000
_cell.angle_alpha   90.00
_cell.angle_beta   90.00
_cell.angle_gamma   90.00
#
_symmetry.space_group_name_H-M   'P 1'
#
loop_
_entity.id
_entity.type
_entity.pdbx_description
1 polymer ?
#
loop_
_entity_poly.entity_id
_entity_poly.type
_entity_poly.pdbx_seq_one_letter_code
_entity_poly.pdbx_strand_id
1 'polypeptide(L)'
;MQLRPWFVVSLTLNVGLLLALVWTLREKRAATVSNTSSLSSGTVARSMVPRPEATSQDQSLIGIRDALRATGVAPEQIEQVLRGALQKQRQRAKRASSWWKGTPYGGDLQFADPMEMHRDQQELRQLVDESALMAGSLGELDLGYIPETKRAAVTRILQDYAEVNAGHTANGLRFSADMAREDLLRAELQRDLRAVLTEKEYFEYTLHDSQSTEWVRLRMDAVSLGLTELEFRETAQALLAARALADPQARSNAVEQIHADLRARVGPDRVFEVRAKNSSEFYQLREAQVRFGFPQAATDRVVETWHRTAQAAEALRAQAADEATRTAAWRALAADTRKEVVAALGPEAGAAYLEQSMSWLREWENGTDTRMSGGMMGKR
;
A
#
# COMPACT_ATOMS: atom_id res chain seq x y z
N MET A 1 -25.60 -25.83 21.76
CA MET A 1 -24.43 -26.06 20.88
C MET A 1 -23.20 -26.24 21.75
N GLN A 2 -22.69 -27.47 21.88
CA GLN A 2 -21.47 -27.77 22.63
C GLN A 2 -20.25 -27.52 21.74
N LEU A 3 -19.40 -26.57 22.13
CA LEU A 3 -18.14 -26.29 21.43
C LEU A 3 -17.15 -27.43 21.69
N ARG A 4 -16.52 -27.92 20.62
CA ARG A 4 -15.62 -29.07 20.62
C ARG A 4 -14.30 -28.75 21.37
N PRO A 5 -13.81 -29.65 22.25
CA PRO A 5 -12.65 -29.41 23.14
C PRO A 5 -11.28 -29.29 22.42
N TRP A 6 -11.22 -29.53 21.11
CA TRP A 6 -9.97 -29.53 20.35
C TRP A 6 -9.40 -28.12 20.09
N PHE A 7 -10.22 -27.06 20.14
CA PHE A 7 -9.74 -25.69 19.92
C PHE A 7 -8.93 -25.11 21.09
N VAL A 8 -9.19 -25.56 22.33
CA VAL A 8 -8.48 -25.06 23.53
C VAL A 8 -7.06 -25.64 23.61
N VAL A 9 -6.84 -26.84 23.07
CA VAL A 9 -5.52 -27.49 23.06
C VAL A 9 -4.57 -26.84 22.04
N SER A 10 -5.09 -26.33 20.92
CA SER A 10 -4.28 -25.64 19.90
C SER A 10 -3.78 -24.26 20.37
N LEU A 11 -4.60 -23.53 21.13
CA LEU A 11 -4.22 -22.20 21.61
C LEU A 11 -3.14 -22.26 22.70
N THR A 12 -3.18 -23.28 23.56
CA THR A 12 -2.21 -23.44 24.66
C THR A 12 -0.83 -23.91 24.17
N LEU A 13 -0.77 -24.72 23.11
CA LEU A 13 0.48 -25.14 22.48
C LEU A 13 1.23 -23.98 21.80
N ASN A 14 0.51 -23.08 21.13
CA ASN A 14 1.13 -21.94 20.44
C ASN A 14 1.72 -20.89 21.40
N VAL A 15 1.08 -20.67 22.55
CA VAL A 15 1.61 -19.75 23.57
C VAL A 15 2.85 -20.33 24.25
N GLY A 16 2.89 -21.65 24.49
CA GLY A 16 4.08 -22.31 25.04
C GLY A 16 5.31 -22.21 24.12
N LEU A 17 5.11 -22.33 22.81
CA LEU A 17 6.19 -22.29 21.82
C LEU A 17 6.78 -20.87 21.67
N LEU A 18 5.94 -19.83 21.76
CA LEU A 18 6.40 -18.43 21.76
C LEU A 18 7.20 -18.08 23.02
N LEU A 19 6.78 -18.56 24.19
CA LEU A 19 7.51 -18.32 25.44
C LEU A 19 8.87 -19.04 25.47
N ALA A 20 8.97 -20.24 24.90
CA ALA A 20 10.23 -20.95 24.76
C ALA A 20 11.22 -20.25 23.79
N LEU A 21 10.70 -19.66 22.71
CA LEU A 21 11.50 -18.86 21.77
C LEU A 21 12.03 -17.57 22.39
N VAL A 22 11.21 -16.87 23.18
CA VAL A 22 11.64 -15.65 23.90
C VAL A 22 12.67 -15.98 24.98
N TRP A 23 12.55 -17.12 25.66
CA TRP A 23 13.49 -17.54 26.70
C TRP A 23 14.86 -17.93 26.12
N THR A 24 14.89 -18.71 25.03
CA THR A 24 16.15 -19.10 24.36
C THR A 24 16.90 -17.92 23.71
N LEU A 25 16.18 -16.89 23.24
CA LEU A 25 16.79 -15.65 22.75
C LEU A 25 17.36 -14.78 23.88
N ARG A 26 16.82 -14.88 25.09
CA ARG A 26 17.32 -14.16 26.27
C ARG A 26 18.61 -14.76 26.81
N GLU A 27 18.76 -16.08 26.83
CA GLU A 27 20.00 -16.74 27.25
C GLU A 27 21.17 -16.48 26.29
N LYS A 28 20.91 -16.44 24.98
CA LYS A 28 21.96 -16.10 23.99
C LYS A 28 22.47 -14.65 24.09
N ARG A 29 21.69 -13.73 24.68
CA ARG A 29 22.15 -12.35 24.94
C ARG A 29 22.92 -12.22 26.25
N ALA A 30 22.69 -13.09 27.22
CA ALA A 30 23.43 -13.09 28.49
C ALA A 30 24.86 -13.64 28.34
N ALA A 31 25.13 -14.47 27.32
CA ALA A 31 26.45 -15.06 27.08
C ALA A 31 27.48 -14.13 26.40
N THR A 32 27.08 -12.93 25.94
CA THR A 32 27.98 -12.05 25.14
C THR A 32 28.51 -10.84 25.92
N VAL A 33 28.17 -10.68 27.21
CA VAL A 33 28.60 -9.53 28.01
C VAL A 33 29.27 -9.99 29.31
N SER A 34 30.46 -10.58 29.18
CA SER A 34 31.41 -10.69 30.29
C SER A 34 32.78 -11.08 29.75
N ASN A 35 33.59 -10.07 29.38
CA ASN A 35 35.04 -10.17 29.53
C ASN A 35 35.69 -8.79 29.36
N THR A 36 35.80 -8.09 30.49
CA THR A 36 36.73 -6.97 30.67
C THR A 36 37.67 -7.30 31.84
N SER A 37 38.96 -7.23 31.53
CA SER A 37 40.07 -6.91 32.45
C SER A 37 40.63 -8.01 33.35
N SER A 38 41.75 -8.60 32.92
CA SER A 38 42.93 -8.73 33.79
C SER A 38 44.22 -8.64 32.98
N LEU A 39 45.07 -7.70 33.37
CA LEU A 39 46.44 -7.51 32.89
C LEU A 39 47.31 -8.62 33.47
N SER A 40 47.97 -9.38 32.60
CA SER A 40 49.06 -10.30 32.95
C SER A 40 50.11 -10.25 31.84
N SER A 41 51.26 -9.68 32.16
CA SER A 41 52.46 -9.68 31.34
C SER A 41 52.96 -11.12 31.14
N GLY A 42 52.76 -11.66 29.95
CA GLY A 42 53.27 -12.96 29.55
C GLY A 42 53.76 -12.92 28.11
N THR A 43 55.08 -12.89 27.94
CA THR A 43 55.77 -13.05 26.66
C THR A 43 55.50 -14.45 26.12
N VAL A 44 54.54 -14.58 25.20
CA VAL A 44 54.31 -15.81 24.43
C VAL A 44 54.51 -15.50 22.96
N ALA A 45 55.49 -16.19 22.36
CA ALA A 45 55.81 -16.14 20.95
C ALA A 45 54.56 -16.44 20.11
N ARG A 46 54.05 -15.41 19.45
CA ARG A 46 52.90 -15.52 18.55
C ARG A 46 53.41 -16.07 17.22
N SER A 47 53.02 -17.30 16.93
CA SER A 47 53.13 -17.89 15.59
C SER A 47 52.46 -16.95 14.59
N MET A 48 53.30 -16.40 13.72
CA MET A 48 52.96 -15.47 12.66
C MET A 48 52.18 -16.24 11.59
N VAL A 49 50.86 -16.26 11.69
CA VAL A 49 50.04 -16.49 10.50
C VAL A 49 50.21 -15.25 9.65
N PRO A 50 50.68 -15.36 8.39
CA PRO A 50 50.84 -14.21 7.53
C PRO A 50 49.47 -13.57 7.36
N ARG A 51 49.30 -12.40 7.98
CA ARG A 51 48.24 -11.46 7.62
C ARG A 51 48.52 -11.13 6.16
N PRO A 52 47.60 -11.41 5.22
CA PRO A 52 47.82 -11.04 3.83
C PRO A 52 48.13 -9.54 3.82
N GLU A 53 49.35 -9.21 3.40
CA GLU A 53 49.75 -7.85 3.14
C GLU A 53 48.71 -7.24 2.20
N ALA A 54 48.40 -5.98 2.44
CA ALA A 54 47.49 -5.19 1.63
C ALA A 54 48.07 -5.03 0.21
N THR A 55 47.99 -6.08 -0.60
CA THR A 55 48.24 -6.03 -2.03
C THR A 55 47.02 -5.44 -2.71
N SER A 56 47.25 -4.28 -3.33
CA SER A 56 46.38 -3.51 -4.22
C SER A 56 45.08 -2.97 -3.62
N GLN A 57 45.05 -1.65 -3.56
CA GLN A 57 44.03 -0.79 -2.98
C GLN A 57 42.75 -0.67 -3.83
N ASP A 58 42.61 -1.49 -4.88
CA ASP A 58 41.43 -1.61 -5.74
C ASP A 58 41.15 -3.11 -5.99
N GLN A 59 40.64 -3.80 -4.97
CA GLN A 59 39.86 -5.01 -5.28
C GLN A 59 38.64 -4.54 -6.06
N SER A 60 38.68 -4.68 -7.38
CA SER A 60 37.54 -4.41 -8.23
C SER A 60 36.35 -5.20 -7.69
N LEU A 61 35.17 -4.59 -7.68
CA LEU A 61 33.95 -5.26 -7.22
C LEU A 61 33.71 -6.58 -7.97
N ILE A 62 34.21 -6.67 -9.21
CA ILE A 62 34.29 -7.89 -10.03
C ILE A 62 35.12 -8.99 -9.34
N GLY A 63 36.32 -8.68 -8.85
CA GLY A 63 37.15 -9.66 -8.13
C GLY A 63 36.52 -10.14 -6.83
N ILE A 64 35.83 -9.26 -6.09
CA ILE A 64 35.06 -9.63 -4.89
C ILE A 64 33.91 -10.58 -5.26
N ARG A 65 33.15 -10.24 -6.30
CA ARG A 65 32.06 -11.08 -6.82
C ARG A 65 32.55 -12.47 -7.21
N ASP A 66 33.60 -12.55 -8.02
CA ASP A 66 34.09 -13.82 -8.56
C ASP A 66 34.64 -14.71 -7.45
N ALA A 67 35.31 -14.13 -6.44
CA ALA A 67 35.75 -14.85 -5.25
C ALA A 67 34.58 -15.40 -4.43
N LEU A 68 33.54 -14.60 -4.18
CA LEU A 68 32.35 -15.04 -3.44
C LEU A 68 31.59 -16.15 -4.19
N ARG A 69 31.48 -16.02 -5.53
CA ARG A 69 30.89 -17.05 -6.39
C ARG A 69 31.68 -18.35 -6.32
N ALA A 70 33.00 -18.29 -6.38
CA ALA A 70 33.87 -19.47 -6.28
C ALA A 70 33.73 -20.20 -4.93
N THR A 71 33.35 -19.48 -3.87
CA THR A 71 33.08 -20.07 -2.54
C THR A 71 31.67 -20.64 -2.38
N GLY A 72 30.82 -20.56 -3.41
CA GLY A 72 29.44 -21.08 -3.37
C GLY A 72 28.48 -20.23 -2.53
N VAL A 73 28.79 -18.95 -2.31
CA VAL A 73 27.88 -18.02 -1.62
C VAL A 73 26.63 -17.80 -2.46
N ALA A 74 25.46 -17.77 -1.80
CA ALA A 74 24.18 -17.58 -2.48
C ALA A 74 24.12 -16.20 -3.18
N PRO A 75 23.50 -16.07 -4.37
CA PRO A 75 23.47 -14.82 -5.13
C PRO A 75 22.97 -13.61 -4.35
N GLU A 76 21.95 -13.77 -3.48
CA GLU A 76 21.41 -12.66 -2.70
C GLU A 76 22.43 -12.14 -1.66
N GLN A 77 23.25 -13.04 -1.10
CA GLN A 77 24.31 -12.66 -0.16
C GLN A 77 25.47 -11.95 -0.87
N ILE A 78 25.79 -12.38 -2.11
CA ILE A 78 26.78 -11.70 -2.95
C ILE A 78 26.33 -10.26 -3.22
N GLU A 79 25.07 -10.06 -3.58
CA GLU A 79 24.51 -8.72 -3.82
C GLU A 79 24.62 -7.83 -2.58
N GLN A 80 24.23 -8.33 -1.39
CA GLN A 80 24.32 -7.55 -0.15
C GLN A 80 25.75 -7.11 0.15
N VAL A 81 26.73 -7.99 -0.07
CA VAL A 81 28.16 -7.69 0.14
C VAL A 81 28.64 -6.65 -0.88
N LEU A 82 28.31 -6.80 -2.16
CA LEU A 82 28.67 -5.85 -3.21
C LEU A 82 28.04 -4.48 -2.97
N ARG A 83 26.78 -4.43 -2.53
CA ARG A 83 26.08 -3.19 -2.19
C ARG A 83 26.78 -2.45 -1.04
N GLY A 84 27.16 -3.18 0.01
CA GLY A 84 27.93 -2.63 1.12
C GLY A 84 29.33 -2.15 0.71
N ALA A 85 30.01 -2.90 -0.17
CA ALA A 85 31.33 -2.54 -0.68
C ALA A 85 31.28 -1.28 -1.56
N LEU A 86 30.31 -1.19 -2.47
CA LEU A 86 30.07 -0.03 -3.32
C LEU A 86 29.75 1.21 -2.49
N GLN A 87 28.84 1.11 -1.52
CA GLN A 87 28.51 2.21 -0.62
C GLN A 87 29.73 2.71 0.16
N LYS A 88 30.58 1.79 0.64
CA LYS A 88 31.83 2.13 1.33
C LYS A 88 32.85 2.80 0.41
N GLN A 89 32.95 2.35 -0.85
CA GLN A 89 33.79 2.98 -1.87
C GLN A 89 33.32 4.42 -2.16
N ARG A 90 32.01 4.65 -2.28
CA ARG A 90 31.42 5.98 -2.45
C ARG A 90 31.64 6.88 -1.24
N GLN A 91 31.45 6.36 -0.03
CA GLN A 91 31.77 7.12 1.20
C GLN A 91 33.24 7.52 1.27
N ARG A 92 34.16 6.63 0.84
CA ARG A 92 35.60 6.97 0.74
C ARG A 92 35.84 8.05 -0.30
N ALA A 93 35.23 7.95 -1.48
CA ALA A 93 35.34 8.97 -2.52
C ALA A 93 34.76 10.33 -2.07
N LYS A 94 33.64 10.35 -1.35
CA LYS A 94 33.04 11.55 -0.75
C LYS A 94 33.90 12.15 0.37
N ARG A 95 34.57 11.32 1.17
CA ARG A 95 35.54 11.77 2.19
C ARG A 95 36.84 12.28 1.57
N ALA A 96 37.21 11.76 0.40
CA ALA A 96 38.36 12.20 -0.37
C ALA A 96 38.07 13.47 -1.18
N SER A 97 36.81 13.72 -1.55
CA SER A 97 36.39 15.00 -2.12
C SER A 97 36.42 16.08 -1.03
N SER A 98 36.91 17.25 -1.42
CA SER A 98 37.51 18.20 -0.50
C SER A 98 36.60 18.69 0.63
N TRP A 99 37.06 18.47 1.87
CA TRP A 99 36.44 18.88 3.14
C TRP A 99 36.08 20.37 3.26
N TRP A 100 36.62 21.24 2.39
CA TRP A 100 36.30 22.68 2.36
C TRP A 100 35.02 23.03 1.57
N LYS A 101 34.39 22.09 0.87
CA LYS A 101 33.06 22.29 0.26
C LYS A 101 31.94 21.90 1.23
N GLY A 102 32.06 22.33 2.49
CA GLY A 102 31.06 22.08 3.52
C GLY A 102 29.69 22.61 3.09
N THR A 103 28.68 21.73 3.08
CA THR A 103 27.28 22.13 3.00
C THR A 103 26.96 22.93 4.28
N PRO A 104 26.67 24.24 4.20
CA PRO A 104 26.72 25.10 5.38
C PRO A 104 25.53 25.01 6.34
N TYR A 105 24.58 24.08 6.15
CA TYR A 105 23.45 23.94 7.07
C TYR A 105 23.13 22.48 7.37
N GLY A 106 23.10 22.20 8.67
CA GLY A 106 23.01 20.89 9.29
C GLY A 106 21.71 20.14 9.01
N GLY A 107 21.86 18.83 8.92
CA GLY A 107 20.79 17.87 8.79
C GLY A 107 21.37 16.55 8.29
N ASP A 108 21.84 15.71 9.21
CA ASP A 108 22.47 14.39 8.96
C ASP A 108 21.49 13.32 8.41
N LEU A 109 20.42 13.78 7.74
CA LEU A 109 19.59 13.00 6.85
C LEU A 109 19.94 13.40 5.42
N GLN A 110 21.19 13.11 5.02
CA GLN A 110 21.52 13.04 3.60
C GLN A 110 20.76 11.85 3.04
N PHE A 111 19.52 12.10 2.62
CA PHE A 111 18.88 11.22 1.65
C PHE A 111 19.88 11.09 0.51
N ALA A 112 20.31 9.87 0.22
CA ALA A 112 21.18 9.61 -0.92
C ALA A 112 20.51 10.27 -2.13
N ASP A 113 21.27 11.09 -2.87
CA ASP A 113 20.80 11.67 -4.12
C ASP A 113 20.16 10.52 -4.92
N PRO A 114 18.88 10.58 -5.28
CA PRO A 114 18.24 9.46 -5.95
C PRO A 114 18.93 9.08 -7.27
N MET A 115 19.66 10.01 -7.89
CA MET A 115 20.55 9.73 -9.03
C MET A 115 21.77 8.90 -8.64
N GLU A 116 22.36 9.12 -7.46
CA GLU A 116 23.42 8.25 -6.93
C GLU A 116 22.89 6.86 -6.61
N MET A 117 21.70 6.75 -5.98
CA MET A 117 21.09 5.44 -5.76
C MET A 117 20.83 4.69 -7.07
N HIS A 118 20.36 5.39 -8.10
CA HIS A 118 20.10 4.77 -9.40
C HIS A 118 21.39 4.31 -10.09
N ARG A 119 22.45 5.13 -10.06
CA ARG A 119 23.78 4.72 -10.55
C ARG A 119 24.33 3.52 -9.78
N ASP A 120 24.18 3.52 -8.46
CA ASP A 120 24.64 2.41 -7.62
C ASP A 120 23.87 1.13 -7.95
N GLN A 121 22.56 1.23 -8.22
CA GLN A 121 21.76 0.09 -8.68
C GLN A 121 22.20 -0.41 -10.06
N GLN A 122 22.48 0.47 -11.03
CA GLN A 122 22.97 0.07 -12.35
C GLN A 122 24.35 -0.58 -12.27
N GLU A 123 25.26 -0.04 -11.45
CA GLU A 123 26.59 -0.61 -11.24
C GLU A 123 26.50 -1.99 -10.56
N LEU A 124 25.62 -2.14 -9.57
CA LEU A 124 25.31 -3.44 -8.96
C LEU A 124 24.73 -4.44 -9.96
N ARG A 125 23.86 -4.01 -10.87
CA ARG A 125 23.30 -4.85 -11.94
C ARG A 125 24.33 -5.30 -12.95
N GLN A 126 25.28 -4.45 -13.31
CA GLN A 126 26.39 -4.86 -14.18
C GLN A 126 27.33 -5.83 -13.49
N LEU A 127 27.43 -5.74 -12.16
CA LEU A 127 28.28 -6.60 -11.36
C LEU A 127 27.63 -7.96 -11.13
N VAL A 128 26.37 -8.06 -10.72
CA VAL A 128 25.73 -9.36 -10.51
C VAL A 128 25.10 -9.81 -11.82
N ASP A 129 25.44 -11.02 -12.31
CA ASP A 129 24.84 -11.59 -13.54
C ASP A 129 23.35 -11.26 -13.64
N GLU A 130 22.95 -10.60 -14.73
CA GLU A 130 21.61 -10.04 -14.97
C GLU A 130 20.50 -11.03 -14.63
N SER A 131 20.71 -12.33 -14.87
CA SER A 131 19.69 -13.36 -14.64
C SER A 131 19.29 -13.56 -13.18
N ALA A 132 20.15 -13.24 -12.20
CA ALA A 132 19.89 -13.52 -10.78
C ALA A 132 19.20 -12.36 -10.04
N LEU A 133 19.42 -11.10 -10.46
CA LEU A 133 18.80 -9.92 -9.82
C LEU A 133 17.39 -9.59 -10.33
N MET A 134 17.01 -10.15 -11.48
CA MET A 134 15.74 -9.85 -12.14
C MET A 134 14.52 -10.31 -11.34
N ALA A 135 14.72 -11.17 -10.33
CA ALA A 135 13.66 -11.66 -9.46
C ALA A 135 13.24 -10.67 -8.33
N GLY A 136 14.05 -9.63 -8.02
CA GLY A 136 13.84 -8.86 -6.77
C GLY A 136 13.45 -7.37 -6.91
N SER A 137 13.76 -6.70 -8.02
CA SER A 137 13.69 -5.23 -8.11
C SER A 137 12.34 -4.66 -8.58
N LEU A 138 11.56 -5.43 -9.33
CA LEU A 138 10.16 -5.16 -9.57
C LEU A 138 9.47 -6.17 -8.67
N GLY A 139 8.97 -5.74 -7.50
CA GLY A 139 8.32 -6.63 -6.54
C GLY A 139 7.42 -7.58 -7.30
N GLU A 140 7.76 -8.87 -7.24
CA GLU A 140 7.34 -9.95 -8.14
C GLU A 140 6.05 -9.60 -8.89
N LEU A 141 6.18 -8.95 -10.05
CA LEU A 141 5.04 -8.62 -10.87
C LEU A 141 4.39 -9.95 -11.20
N ASP A 142 3.21 -10.20 -10.64
CA ASP A 142 2.48 -11.45 -10.88
C ASP A 142 2.02 -11.45 -12.33
N LEU A 143 2.90 -11.80 -13.26
CA LEU A 143 2.61 -11.97 -14.68
C LEU A 143 2.15 -13.40 -14.97
N GLY A 144 1.65 -14.12 -13.95
CA GLY A 144 1.17 -15.50 -14.06
C GLY A 144 0.07 -15.66 -15.12
N TYR A 145 -0.72 -14.61 -15.34
CA TYR A 145 -1.78 -14.56 -16.36
C TYR A 145 -1.28 -14.30 -17.80
N ILE A 146 -0.02 -13.89 -17.99
CA ILE A 146 0.59 -13.73 -19.31
C ILE A 146 1.22 -15.07 -19.74
N PRO A 147 1.11 -15.48 -21.02
CA PRO A 147 1.79 -16.68 -21.52
C PRO A 147 3.29 -16.65 -21.22
N GLU A 148 3.83 -17.78 -20.77
CA GLU A 148 5.22 -17.91 -20.32
C GLU A 148 6.23 -17.42 -21.37
N THR A 149 5.98 -17.72 -22.65
CA THR A 149 6.83 -17.30 -23.78
C THR A 149 6.94 -15.79 -23.95
N LYS A 150 5.99 -14.99 -23.42
CA LYS A 150 5.95 -13.53 -23.53
C LYS A 150 6.39 -12.80 -22.26
N ARG A 151 6.42 -13.48 -21.10
CA ARG A 151 6.73 -12.86 -19.80
C ARG A 151 8.10 -12.16 -19.80
N ALA A 152 9.12 -12.78 -20.38
CA ALA A 152 10.46 -12.20 -20.44
C ALA A 152 10.49 -10.89 -21.25
N ALA A 153 9.76 -10.84 -22.37
CA ALA A 153 9.66 -9.64 -23.20
C ALA A 153 8.89 -8.51 -22.49
N VAL A 154 7.76 -8.82 -21.85
CA VAL A 154 6.98 -7.86 -21.06
C VAL A 154 7.80 -7.32 -19.89
N THR A 155 8.50 -8.20 -19.17
CA THR A 155 9.34 -7.82 -18.03
C THR A 155 10.43 -6.85 -18.46
N ARG A 156 11.11 -7.12 -19.58
CA ARG A 156 12.14 -6.23 -20.13
C ARG A 156 11.55 -4.85 -20.48
N ILE A 157 10.42 -4.80 -21.19
CA ILE A 157 9.75 -3.53 -21.51
C ILE A 157 9.47 -2.74 -20.21
N LEU A 158 8.86 -3.36 -19.20
CA LEU A 158 8.54 -2.68 -17.95
C LEU A 158 9.79 -2.17 -17.22
N GLN A 159 10.89 -2.91 -17.27
CA GLN A 159 12.17 -2.49 -16.71
C GLN A 159 12.75 -1.29 -17.45
N ASP A 160 12.79 -1.33 -18.78
CA ASP A 160 13.31 -0.23 -19.60
C ASP A 160 12.57 1.08 -19.28
N TYR A 161 11.24 1.04 -19.20
CA TYR A 161 10.44 2.22 -18.83
C TYR A 161 10.57 2.61 -17.36
N ALA A 162 10.71 1.64 -16.43
CA ALA A 162 10.95 1.94 -15.02
C ALA A 162 12.31 2.65 -14.83
N GLU A 163 13.34 2.27 -15.57
CA GLU A 163 14.65 2.93 -15.55
C GLU A 163 14.57 4.35 -16.07
N VAL A 164 13.91 4.55 -17.23
CA VAL A 164 13.67 5.89 -17.76
C VAL A 164 12.90 6.72 -16.74
N ASN A 165 11.85 6.18 -16.12
CA ASN A 165 11.03 6.93 -15.16
C ASN A 165 11.76 7.23 -13.83
N ALA A 166 12.64 6.33 -13.36
CA ALA A 166 13.44 6.52 -12.16
C ALA A 166 14.37 7.75 -12.27
N GLY A 167 14.94 8.00 -13.46
CA GLY A 167 15.77 9.19 -13.70
C GLY A 167 15.02 10.53 -13.59
N HIS A 168 13.69 10.54 -13.68
CA HIS A 168 12.89 11.77 -13.67
C HIS A 168 12.39 12.16 -12.27
N THR A 169 12.09 11.16 -11.43
CA THR A 169 11.51 11.39 -10.10
C THR A 169 12.55 11.80 -9.05
N ALA A 170 13.84 11.77 -9.40
CA ALA A 170 14.96 12.01 -8.49
C ALA A 170 14.99 13.42 -7.85
N ASN A 171 14.36 14.43 -8.45
CA ASN A 171 14.48 15.81 -8.00
C ASN A 171 13.34 16.30 -7.07
N GLY A 172 12.38 15.42 -6.71
CA GLY A 172 11.32 15.70 -5.73
C GLY A 172 10.26 16.75 -6.13
N LEU A 173 10.57 17.62 -7.09
CA LEU A 173 9.65 18.59 -7.68
C LEU A 173 9.21 18.10 -9.05
N ARG A 174 7.90 18.02 -9.28
CA ARG A 174 7.31 17.65 -10.58
C ARG A 174 6.87 18.91 -11.29
N PHE A 175 7.45 19.18 -12.46
CA PHE A 175 7.03 20.27 -13.33
C PHE A 175 5.94 19.81 -14.31
N SER A 176 5.22 20.75 -14.93
CA SER A 176 4.23 20.42 -15.96
C SER A 176 4.85 19.72 -17.18
N ALA A 177 6.10 20.08 -17.52
CA ALA A 177 6.88 19.40 -18.56
C ALA A 177 7.15 17.93 -18.21
N ASP A 178 7.40 17.61 -16.93
CA ASP A 178 7.60 16.23 -16.47
C ASP A 178 6.31 15.43 -16.62
N MET A 179 5.14 16.02 -16.31
CA MET A 179 3.86 15.34 -16.49
C MET A 179 3.58 15.02 -17.97
N ALA A 180 3.83 15.97 -18.88
CA ALA A 180 3.67 15.73 -20.32
C ALA A 180 4.61 14.62 -20.82
N ARG A 181 5.84 14.58 -20.30
CA ARG A 181 6.80 13.52 -20.60
C ARG A 181 6.38 12.16 -20.04
N GLU A 182 5.90 12.12 -18.80
CA GLU A 182 5.35 10.90 -18.20
C GLU A 182 4.16 10.37 -19.00
N ASP A 183 3.29 11.25 -19.50
CA ASP A 183 2.17 10.86 -20.35
C ASP A 183 2.64 10.30 -21.70
N LEU A 184 3.69 10.87 -22.30
CA LEU A 184 4.33 10.32 -23.50
C LEU A 184 4.96 8.94 -23.24
N LEU A 185 5.76 8.80 -22.17
CA LEU A 185 6.36 7.52 -21.79
C LEU A 185 5.29 6.45 -21.52
N ARG A 186 4.17 6.84 -20.91
CA ARG A 186 3.04 5.93 -20.69
C ARG A 186 2.41 5.49 -22.02
N ALA A 187 2.26 6.40 -22.99
CA ALA A 187 1.74 6.07 -24.31
C ALA A 187 2.68 5.14 -25.09
N GLU A 188 4.00 5.38 -25.02
CA GLU A 188 5.01 4.52 -25.65
C GLU A 188 5.06 3.13 -25.00
N LEU A 189 5.04 3.05 -23.66
CA LEU A 189 4.93 1.79 -22.93
C LEU A 189 3.71 0.98 -23.39
N GLN A 190 2.54 1.62 -23.49
CA GLN A 190 1.33 0.96 -23.97
C GLN A 190 1.45 0.46 -25.41
N ARG A 191 2.10 1.25 -26.29
CA ARG A 191 2.36 0.84 -27.68
C ARG A 191 3.25 -0.41 -27.73
N ASP A 192 4.34 -0.41 -26.97
CA ASP A 192 5.32 -1.50 -27.00
C ASP A 192 4.74 -2.78 -26.37
N LEU A 193 3.96 -2.65 -25.29
CA LEU A 193 3.19 -3.76 -24.72
C LEU A 193 2.20 -4.35 -25.72
N ARG A 194 1.47 -3.53 -26.48
CA ARG A 194 0.54 -3.98 -27.53
C ARG A 194 1.22 -4.62 -28.73
N ALA A 195 2.51 -4.35 -28.95
CA ALA A 195 3.28 -5.02 -29.99
C ALA A 195 3.65 -6.46 -29.61
N VAL A 196 3.80 -6.74 -28.31
CA VAL A 196 4.15 -8.08 -27.79
C VAL A 196 2.91 -8.89 -27.43
N LEU A 197 1.92 -8.24 -26.81
CA LEU A 197 0.70 -8.87 -26.31
C LEU A 197 -0.39 -8.84 -27.37
N THR A 198 -1.19 -9.91 -27.44
CA THR A 198 -2.45 -9.87 -28.17
C THR A 198 -3.41 -8.89 -27.49
N GLU A 199 -4.44 -8.43 -28.19
CA GLU A 199 -5.43 -7.52 -27.61
C GLU A 199 -6.07 -8.09 -26.33
N LYS A 200 -6.36 -9.40 -26.32
CA LYS A 200 -6.87 -10.11 -25.14
C LYS A 200 -5.86 -10.13 -23.99
N GLU A 201 -4.60 -10.47 -24.28
CA GLU A 201 -3.54 -10.51 -23.24
C GLU A 201 -3.23 -9.11 -22.69
N TYR A 202 -3.25 -8.09 -23.54
CA TYR A 202 -3.07 -6.69 -23.13
C TYR A 202 -4.21 -6.23 -22.24
N PHE A 203 -5.44 -6.67 -22.53
CA PHE A 203 -6.59 -6.44 -21.64
C PHE A 203 -6.38 -7.10 -20.27
N GLU A 204 -5.98 -8.37 -20.21
CA GLU A 204 -5.66 -9.04 -18.94
C GLU A 204 -4.55 -8.30 -18.18
N TYR A 205 -3.48 -7.90 -18.87
CA TYR A 205 -2.42 -7.11 -18.27
C TYR A 205 -2.93 -5.79 -17.69
N THR A 206 -3.76 -5.07 -18.45
CA THR A 206 -4.39 -3.83 -17.96
C THR A 206 -5.32 -4.11 -16.78
N LEU A 207 -6.01 -5.25 -16.75
CA LEU A 207 -6.87 -5.65 -15.64
C LEU A 207 -6.06 -5.90 -14.35
N HIS A 208 -4.84 -6.38 -14.45
CA HIS A 208 -4.03 -6.65 -13.26
C HIS A 208 -3.15 -5.47 -12.81
N ASP A 209 -2.61 -4.69 -13.75
CA ASP A 209 -1.57 -3.68 -13.47
C ASP A 209 -2.06 -2.23 -13.62
N SER A 210 -3.25 -2.00 -14.19
CA SER A 210 -3.74 -0.63 -14.35
C SER A 210 -4.15 -0.03 -13.02
N GLN A 211 -3.71 1.20 -12.76
CA GLN A 211 -4.27 2.05 -11.71
C GLN A 211 -5.79 2.17 -11.79
N SER A 212 -6.39 2.06 -12.99
CA SER A 212 -7.84 2.09 -13.16
C SER A 212 -8.49 0.84 -12.58
N THR A 213 -7.85 -0.31 -12.70
CA THR A 213 -8.36 -1.57 -12.14
C THR A 213 -8.07 -1.68 -10.66
N GLU A 214 -6.92 -1.17 -10.22
CA GLU A 214 -6.66 -0.93 -8.80
C GLU A 214 -7.69 0.05 -8.23
N TRP A 215 -8.12 1.05 -8.99
CA TRP A 215 -9.22 1.93 -8.58
C TRP A 215 -10.55 1.18 -8.46
N VAL A 216 -10.88 0.27 -9.38
CA VAL A 216 -12.08 -0.59 -9.25
C VAL A 216 -11.95 -1.50 -8.02
N ARG A 217 -10.79 -2.13 -7.81
CA ARG A 217 -10.53 -2.99 -6.66
C ARG A 217 -10.58 -2.23 -5.33
N LEU A 218 -9.88 -1.11 -5.22
CA LEU A 218 -9.76 -0.34 -3.98
C LEU A 218 -11.01 0.47 -3.68
N ARG A 219 -11.63 1.07 -4.69
CA ARG A 219 -12.67 2.10 -4.48
C ARG A 219 -14.08 1.59 -4.73
N MET A 220 -14.23 0.61 -5.60
CA MET A 220 -15.50 -0.09 -5.73
C MET A 220 -15.55 -1.34 -4.88
N ASP A 221 -14.40 -1.82 -4.35
CA ASP A 221 -14.31 -3.05 -3.58
C ASP A 221 -15.12 -4.15 -4.27
N ALA A 222 -14.79 -4.38 -5.54
CA ALA A 222 -15.55 -5.24 -6.46
C ALA A 222 -15.86 -6.62 -5.85
N VAL A 223 -14.90 -7.14 -5.06
CA VAL A 223 -15.06 -8.37 -4.28
C VAL A 223 -16.16 -8.20 -3.21
N SER A 224 -16.15 -7.12 -2.44
CA SER A 224 -17.23 -6.84 -1.50
C SER A 224 -18.54 -6.42 -2.16
N LEU A 225 -18.56 -5.88 -3.38
CA LEU A 225 -19.81 -5.70 -4.13
C LEU A 225 -20.35 -7.06 -4.60
N GLY A 226 -19.53 -8.11 -4.59
CA GLY A 226 -19.92 -9.42 -5.09
C GLY A 226 -20.06 -9.44 -6.61
N LEU A 227 -19.34 -8.55 -7.31
CA LEU A 227 -19.31 -8.57 -8.77
C LEU A 227 -18.77 -9.92 -9.23
N THR A 228 -19.46 -10.53 -10.17
CA THR A 228 -18.90 -11.66 -10.92
C THR A 228 -17.69 -11.19 -11.71
N GLU A 229 -16.78 -12.11 -12.05
CA GLU A 229 -15.61 -11.80 -12.87
C GLU A 229 -15.99 -11.14 -14.21
N LEU A 230 -17.12 -11.54 -14.80
CA LEU A 230 -17.64 -10.93 -16.02
C LEU A 230 -18.05 -9.47 -15.79
N GLU A 231 -18.83 -9.18 -14.76
CA GLU A 231 -19.28 -7.82 -14.44
C GLU A 231 -18.10 -6.90 -14.06
N PHE A 232 -17.10 -7.45 -13.37
CA PHE A 232 -15.86 -6.75 -13.07
C PHE A 232 -15.14 -6.35 -14.36
N ARG A 233 -14.98 -7.29 -15.31
CA ARG A 233 -14.34 -7.03 -16.62
C ARG A 233 -15.12 -6.00 -17.43
N GLU A 234 -16.44 -6.11 -17.51
CA GLU A 234 -17.29 -5.13 -18.20
C GLU A 234 -17.12 -3.73 -17.59
N THR A 235 -17.13 -3.62 -16.27
CA THR A 235 -16.98 -2.34 -15.56
C THR A 235 -15.57 -1.75 -15.78
N ALA A 236 -14.53 -2.59 -15.69
CA ALA A 236 -13.16 -2.17 -15.95
C ALA A 236 -12.99 -1.70 -17.41
N GLN A 237 -13.56 -2.42 -18.37
CA GLN A 237 -13.53 -2.03 -19.78
C GLN A 237 -14.26 -0.70 -20.01
N ALA A 238 -15.43 -0.50 -19.41
CA ALA A 238 -16.18 0.76 -19.51
C ALA A 238 -15.37 1.94 -18.92
N LEU A 239 -14.70 1.74 -17.79
CA LEU A 239 -13.86 2.78 -17.17
C LEU A 239 -12.62 3.11 -18.01
N LEU A 240 -11.99 2.10 -18.63
CA LEU A 240 -10.90 2.31 -19.57
C LEU A 240 -11.37 3.09 -20.80
N ALA A 241 -12.55 2.76 -21.34
CA ALA A 241 -13.15 3.49 -22.45
C ALA A 241 -13.47 4.95 -22.08
N ALA A 242 -14.04 5.18 -20.89
CA ALA A 242 -14.28 6.53 -20.38
C ALA A 242 -12.98 7.34 -20.26
N ARG A 243 -11.90 6.74 -19.74
CA ARG A 243 -10.59 7.39 -19.61
C ARG A 243 -9.98 7.80 -20.96
N ALA A 244 -10.25 7.05 -22.02
CA ALA A 244 -9.79 7.35 -23.37
C ALA A 244 -10.50 8.56 -24.01
N LEU A 245 -11.61 9.04 -23.44
CA LEU A 245 -12.29 10.24 -23.92
C LEU A 245 -11.41 11.47 -23.75
N ALA A 246 -11.24 12.24 -24.84
CA ALA A 246 -10.41 13.44 -24.85
C ALA A 246 -11.01 14.59 -24.01
N ASP A 247 -12.33 14.78 -24.09
CA ASP A 247 -13.04 15.82 -23.33
C ASP A 247 -13.17 15.44 -21.83
N PRO A 248 -12.66 16.27 -20.91
CA PRO A 248 -12.78 16.03 -19.48
C PRO A 248 -14.22 15.94 -18.98
N GLN A 249 -15.15 16.70 -19.57
CA GLN A 249 -16.55 16.68 -19.13
C GLN A 249 -17.24 15.39 -19.57
N ALA A 250 -17.09 14.99 -20.84
CA ALA A 250 -17.59 13.70 -21.33
C ALA A 250 -17.02 12.53 -20.52
N ARG A 251 -15.74 12.57 -20.16
CA ARG A 251 -15.11 11.59 -19.27
C ARG A 251 -15.78 11.53 -17.90
N SER A 252 -16.00 12.68 -17.28
CA SER A 252 -16.67 12.77 -15.96
C SER A 252 -18.08 12.17 -16.02
N ASN A 253 -18.86 12.56 -17.03
CA ASN A 253 -20.22 12.08 -17.23
C ASN A 253 -20.25 10.57 -17.48
N ALA A 254 -19.33 10.04 -18.28
CA ALA A 254 -19.22 8.60 -18.54
C ALA A 254 -18.90 7.82 -17.26
N VAL A 255 -17.98 8.31 -16.43
CA VAL A 255 -17.65 7.68 -15.14
C VAL A 255 -18.86 7.72 -14.19
N GLU A 256 -19.58 8.84 -14.12
CA GLU A 256 -20.80 8.95 -13.31
C GLU A 256 -21.88 7.97 -13.78
N GLN A 257 -22.08 7.81 -15.09
CA GLN A 257 -23.01 6.86 -15.66
C GLN A 257 -22.62 5.42 -15.31
N ILE A 258 -21.35 5.04 -15.48
CA ILE A 258 -20.85 3.71 -15.10
C ILE A 258 -21.11 3.43 -13.62
N HIS A 259 -20.92 4.43 -12.75
CA HIS A 259 -21.21 4.28 -11.32
C HIS A 259 -22.70 4.16 -11.02
N ALA A 260 -23.56 4.85 -11.78
CA ALA A 260 -25.00 4.74 -11.64
C ALA A 260 -25.47 3.35 -12.08
N ASP A 261 -25.00 2.87 -13.24
CA ASP A 261 -25.31 1.56 -13.78
C ASP A 261 -24.85 0.43 -12.86
N LEU A 262 -23.64 0.55 -12.29
CA LEU A 262 -23.14 -0.43 -11.32
C LEU A 262 -23.99 -0.44 -10.04
N ARG A 263 -24.35 0.73 -9.51
CA ARG A 263 -25.22 0.84 -8.32
C ARG A 263 -26.60 0.26 -8.59
N ALA A 264 -27.16 0.50 -9.77
CA ALA A 264 -28.45 -0.05 -10.17
C ALA A 264 -28.39 -1.59 -10.31
N ARG A 265 -27.29 -2.13 -10.85
CA ARG A 265 -27.08 -3.58 -11.01
C ARG A 265 -26.89 -4.30 -9.67
N VAL A 266 -26.04 -3.76 -8.80
CA VAL A 266 -25.69 -4.36 -7.51
C VAL A 266 -26.78 -4.17 -6.45
N GLY A 267 -27.57 -3.11 -6.59
CA GLY A 267 -28.65 -2.76 -5.67
C GLY A 267 -28.19 -1.94 -4.45
N PRO A 268 -29.11 -1.19 -3.83
CA PRO A 268 -28.80 -0.22 -2.78
C PRO A 268 -28.24 -0.87 -1.51
N ASP A 269 -28.73 -2.06 -1.14
CA ASP A 269 -28.32 -2.76 0.09
C ASP A 269 -26.86 -3.20 0.02
N ARG A 270 -26.44 -3.74 -1.13
CA ARG A 270 -25.06 -4.20 -1.29
C ARG A 270 -24.09 -3.04 -1.43
N VAL A 271 -24.49 -1.97 -2.13
CA VAL A 271 -23.73 -0.70 -2.17
C VAL A 271 -23.53 -0.16 -0.75
N PHE A 272 -24.56 -0.24 0.08
CA PHE A 272 -24.49 0.15 1.47
C PHE A 272 -23.52 -0.72 2.27
N GLU A 273 -23.58 -2.05 2.17
CA GLU A 273 -22.68 -2.96 2.88
C GLU A 273 -21.20 -2.67 2.56
N VAL A 274 -20.89 -2.43 1.29
CA VAL A 274 -19.53 -2.09 0.85
C VAL A 274 -19.09 -0.76 1.39
N ARG A 275 -19.95 0.26 1.30
CA ARG A 275 -19.68 1.56 1.90
C ARG A 275 -19.47 1.42 3.40
N ALA A 276 -20.26 0.57 4.05
CA ALA A 276 -20.18 0.36 5.48
C ALA A 276 -18.82 -0.25 5.86
N LYS A 277 -18.36 -1.28 5.15
CA LYS A 277 -17.04 -1.89 5.39
C LYS A 277 -15.89 -0.89 5.29
N ASN A 278 -15.96 0.03 4.32
CA ASN A 278 -14.89 0.95 3.96
C ASN A 278 -15.00 2.33 4.63
N SER A 279 -16.07 2.62 5.37
CA SER A 279 -16.19 3.91 6.06
C SER A 279 -15.37 3.92 7.36
N SER A 280 -14.82 5.08 7.69
CA SER A 280 -14.14 5.31 8.97
C SER A 280 -15.09 5.18 10.16
N GLU A 281 -16.36 5.48 9.95
CA GLU A 281 -17.43 5.48 10.95
C GLU A 281 -17.67 4.05 11.47
N PHE A 282 -17.81 3.08 10.57
CA PHE A 282 -17.94 1.68 10.96
C PHE A 282 -16.63 1.05 11.45
N TYR A 283 -15.47 1.56 11.04
CA TYR A 283 -14.22 1.19 11.67
C TYR A 283 -14.20 1.60 13.15
N GLN A 284 -14.58 2.84 13.46
CA GLN A 284 -14.72 3.34 14.83
C GLN A 284 -15.80 2.57 15.62
N LEU A 285 -16.90 2.17 14.97
CA LEU A 285 -17.92 1.32 15.60
C LEU A 285 -17.35 -0.04 16.02
N ARG A 286 -16.54 -0.68 15.17
CA ARG A 286 -15.86 -1.94 15.50
C ARG A 286 -14.83 -1.76 16.62
N GLU A 287 -14.08 -0.66 16.62
CA GLU A 287 -13.17 -0.35 17.73
C GLU A 287 -13.93 -0.13 19.05
N ALA A 288 -15.05 0.59 19.01
CA ALA A 288 -15.94 0.76 20.16
C ALA A 288 -16.50 -0.59 20.64
N GLN A 289 -16.90 -1.48 19.72
CA GLN A 289 -17.34 -2.83 20.05
C GLN A 289 -16.29 -3.60 20.85
N VAL A 290 -15.03 -3.60 20.39
CA VAL A 290 -13.92 -4.27 21.08
C VAL A 290 -13.62 -3.61 22.43
N ARG A 291 -13.58 -2.27 22.46
CA ARG A 291 -13.23 -1.50 23.66
C ARG A 291 -14.25 -1.63 24.79
N PHE A 292 -15.54 -1.58 24.46
CA PHE A 292 -16.63 -1.61 25.43
C PHE A 292 -17.29 -2.99 25.58
N GLY A 293 -16.87 -3.97 24.78
CA GLY A 293 -17.37 -5.35 24.86
C GLY A 293 -18.81 -5.52 24.39
N PHE A 294 -19.27 -4.74 23.41
CA PHE A 294 -20.64 -4.84 22.92
C PHE A 294 -20.90 -6.15 22.17
N PRO A 295 -22.10 -6.74 22.31
CA PRO A 295 -22.50 -7.86 21.47
C PRO A 295 -22.56 -7.41 20.01
N GLN A 296 -22.22 -8.31 19.07
CA GLN A 296 -22.32 -8.06 17.63
C GLN A 296 -23.71 -7.56 17.21
N ALA A 297 -24.77 -8.06 17.86
CA ALA A 297 -26.14 -7.62 17.59
C ALA A 297 -26.36 -6.10 17.85
N ALA A 298 -25.60 -5.48 18.76
CA ALA A 298 -25.67 -4.04 18.99
C ALA A 298 -25.03 -3.25 17.84
N THR A 299 -23.87 -3.69 17.34
CA THR A 299 -23.23 -3.07 16.17
C THR A 299 -24.07 -3.25 14.91
N ASP A 300 -24.68 -4.43 14.73
CA ASP A 300 -25.54 -4.71 13.58
C ASP A 300 -26.78 -3.79 13.58
N ARG A 301 -27.37 -3.51 14.76
CA ARG A 301 -28.45 -2.53 14.88
C ARG A 301 -28.02 -1.12 14.50
N VAL A 302 -26.83 -0.68 14.90
CA VAL A 302 -26.31 0.64 14.52
C VAL A 302 -26.11 0.73 13.00
N VAL A 303 -25.59 -0.33 12.38
CA VAL A 303 -25.47 -0.43 10.92
C VAL A 303 -26.84 -0.35 10.25
N GLU A 304 -27.82 -1.10 10.74
CA GLU A 304 -29.19 -1.07 10.21
C GLU A 304 -29.84 0.32 10.36
N THR A 305 -29.72 0.95 11.53
CA THR A 305 -30.17 2.33 11.76
C THR A 305 -29.51 3.29 10.79
N TRP A 306 -28.21 3.15 10.52
CA TRP A 306 -27.51 3.98 9.53
C TRP A 306 -28.10 3.81 8.12
N HIS A 307 -28.39 2.56 7.70
CA HIS A 307 -29.01 2.26 6.41
C HIS A 307 -30.37 2.92 6.24
N ARG A 308 -31.26 2.68 7.21
CA ARG A 308 -32.61 3.24 7.21
C ARG A 308 -32.58 4.77 7.19
N THR A 309 -31.65 5.36 7.95
CA THR A 309 -31.45 6.80 8.01
C THR A 309 -30.97 7.36 6.67
N ALA A 310 -30.04 6.67 6.00
CA ALA A 310 -29.55 7.07 4.68
C ALA A 310 -30.67 7.04 3.63
N GLN A 311 -31.50 5.99 3.62
CA GLN A 311 -32.67 5.88 2.73
C GLN A 311 -33.71 6.99 3.00
N ALA A 312 -34.02 7.25 4.27
CA ALA A 312 -34.92 8.33 4.65
C ALA A 312 -34.39 9.71 4.23
N ALA A 313 -33.08 9.93 4.39
CA ALA A 313 -32.41 11.15 3.96
C ALA A 313 -32.48 11.35 2.43
N GLU A 314 -32.30 10.28 1.64
CA GLU A 314 -32.47 10.36 0.18
C GLU A 314 -33.92 10.67 -0.21
N ALA A 315 -34.90 10.05 0.44
CA ALA A 315 -36.32 10.34 0.22
C ALA A 315 -36.67 11.81 0.54
N LEU A 316 -36.14 12.34 1.66
CA LEU A 316 -36.33 13.75 2.04
C LEU A 316 -35.75 14.74 1.03
N ARG A 317 -34.62 14.39 0.38
CA ARG A 317 -34.04 15.24 -0.68
C ARG A 317 -34.87 15.26 -1.95
N ALA A 318 -35.51 14.14 -2.29
CA ALA A 318 -36.36 14.04 -3.46
C ALA A 318 -37.73 14.72 -3.27
N GLN A 319 -38.14 14.93 -2.02
CA GLN A 319 -39.43 15.55 -1.70
C GLN A 319 -39.41 17.06 -1.94
N ALA A 320 -40.37 17.54 -2.73
CA ALA A 320 -40.66 18.97 -2.81
C ALA A 320 -41.43 19.39 -1.55
N ALA A 321 -40.76 20.14 -0.67
CA ALA A 321 -41.34 20.70 0.54
C ALA A 321 -40.87 22.14 0.72
N ASP A 322 -41.65 22.95 1.43
CA ASP A 322 -41.19 24.26 1.88
C ASP A 322 -40.01 24.10 2.88
N GLU A 323 -39.23 25.17 3.03
CA GLU A 323 -38.00 25.14 3.82
C GLU A 323 -38.26 24.81 5.30
N ALA A 324 -39.38 25.24 5.87
CA ALA A 324 -39.71 25.00 7.27
C ALA A 324 -40.06 23.52 7.49
N THR A 325 -40.90 22.93 6.64
CA THR A 325 -41.24 21.51 6.66
C THR A 325 -40.00 20.63 6.46
N ARG A 326 -39.15 20.98 5.49
CA ARG A 326 -37.90 20.26 5.24
C ARG A 326 -36.94 20.32 6.42
N THR A 327 -36.79 21.49 7.04
CA THR A 327 -35.95 21.68 8.23
C THR A 327 -36.46 20.83 9.41
N ALA A 328 -37.77 20.84 9.65
CA ALA A 328 -38.38 20.02 10.70
C ALA A 328 -38.17 18.52 10.46
N ALA A 329 -38.27 18.06 9.21
CA ALA A 329 -38.05 16.67 8.84
C ALA A 329 -36.59 16.22 9.06
N TRP A 330 -35.60 17.04 8.70
CA TRP A 330 -34.19 16.74 8.98
C TRP A 330 -33.89 16.65 10.47
N ARG A 331 -34.45 17.58 11.27
CA ARG A 331 -34.30 17.56 12.73
C ARG A 331 -34.89 16.32 13.36
N ALA A 332 -36.09 15.94 12.93
CA ALA A 332 -36.76 14.73 13.39
C ALA A 332 -35.92 13.48 13.04
N LEU A 333 -35.49 13.35 11.79
CA LEU A 333 -34.65 12.23 11.35
C LEU A 333 -33.36 12.12 12.17
N ALA A 334 -32.70 13.25 12.45
CA ALA A 334 -31.47 13.25 13.24
C ALA A 334 -31.71 12.85 14.70
N ALA A 335 -32.77 13.38 15.33
CA ALA A 335 -33.14 13.05 16.69
C ALA A 335 -33.51 11.56 16.86
N ASP A 336 -34.27 11.01 15.92
CA ASP A 336 -34.64 9.59 15.92
C ASP A 336 -33.41 8.69 15.75
N THR A 337 -32.53 9.04 14.81
CA THR A 337 -31.26 8.32 14.58
C THR A 337 -30.41 8.29 15.85
N ARG A 338 -30.23 9.46 16.49
CA ARG A 338 -29.47 9.58 17.75
C ARG A 338 -30.05 8.68 18.83
N LYS A 339 -31.38 8.70 18.99
CA LYS A 339 -32.09 7.90 19.98
C LYS A 339 -31.88 6.41 19.75
N GLU A 340 -31.98 5.93 18.50
CA GLU A 340 -31.76 4.52 18.14
C GLU A 340 -30.30 4.09 18.40
N VAL A 341 -29.32 4.91 18.01
CA VAL A 341 -27.90 4.60 18.23
C VAL A 341 -27.57 4.52 19.73
N VAL A 342 -28.07 5.47 20.52
CA VAL A 342 -27.90 5.44 22.00
C VAL A 342 -28.61 4.24 22.61
N ALA A 343 -29.80 3.88 22.13
CA ALA A 343 -30.51 2.70 22.61
C ALA A 343 -29.76 1.39 22.28
N ALA A 344 -29.05 1.34 21.15
CA ALA A 344 -28.27 0.17 20.74
C ALA A 344 -26.95 0.03 21.52
N LEU A 345 -26.22 1.13 21.72
CA LEU A 345 -24.87 1.12 22.33
C LEU A 345 -24.84 1.46 23.83
N GLY A 346 -25.94 1.97 24.37
CA GLY A 346 -26.00 2.54 25.71
C GLY A 346 -25.63 4.04 25.75
N PRO A 347 -25.93 4.73 26.86
CA PRO A 347 -25.83 6.19 26.96
C PRO A 347 -24.40 6.72 26.79
N GLU A 348 -23.42 6.10 27.46
CA GLU A 348 -22.04 6.58 27.45
C GLU A 348 -21.36 6.34 26.09
N ALA A 349 -21.34 5.09 25.62
CA ALA A 349 -20.69 4.76 24.35
C ALA A 349 -21.46 5.24 23.13
N GLY A 350 -22.79 5.27 23.19
CA GLY A 350 -23.62 5.88 22.15
C GLY A 350 -23.28 7.36 21.98
N ALA A 351 -23.20 8.12 23.08
CA ALA A 351 -22.81 9.53 23.03
C ALA A 351 -21.40 9.72 22.45
N ALA A 352 -20.42 8.95 22.93
CA ALA A 352 -19.03 9.03 22.44
C ALA A 352 -18.91 8.69 20.94
N TYR A 353 -19.60 7.64 20.49
CA TYR A 353 -19.64 7.24 19.08
C TYR A 353 -20.31 8.31 18.21
N LEU A 354 -21.45 8.86 18.64
CA LEU A 354 -22.15 9.92 17.91
C LEU A 354 -21.31 11.19 17.75
N GLU A 355 -20.54 11.55 18.78
CA GLU A 355 -19.67 12.73 18.76
C GLU A 355 -18.53 12.58 17.73
N GLN A 356 -17.90 11.40 17.69
CA GLN A 356 -16.72 11.13 16.86
C GLN A 356 -17.07 10.73 15.42
N SER A 357 -18.04 9.82 15.25
CA SER A 357 -18.29 9.15 13.97
C SER A 357 -19.50 9.72 13.22
N MET A 358 -20.42 10.42 13.89
CA MET A 358 -21.66 10.92 13.27
C MET A 358 -21.78 12.44 13.37
N SER A 359 -20.68 13.16 13.09
CA SER A 359 -20.65 14.62 13.11
C SER A 359 -21.70 15.27 12.19
N TRP A 360 -22.03 14.62 11.07
CA TRP A 360 -23.08 15.04 10.14
C TRP A 360 -24.49 15.08 10.75
N LEU A 361 -24.78 14.33 11.83
CA LEU A 361 -26.07 14.42 12.52
C LEU A 361 -26.29 15.80 13.14
N ARG A 362 -25.21 16.45 13.62
CA ARG A 362 -25.29 17.80 14.21
C ARG A 362 -25.75 18.84 13.19
N GLU A 363 -25.31 18.69 11.94
CA GLU A 363 -25.73 19.56 10.85
C GLU A 363 -27.22 19.37 10.52
N TRP A 364 -27.71 18.12 10.56
CA TRP A 364 -29.12 17.82 10.35
C TRP A 364 -30.01 18.31 11.51
N GLU A 365 -29.51 18.26 12.75
CA GLU A 365 -30.15 18.87 13.93
C GLU A 365 -30.28 20.41 13.78
N ASN A 366 -29.37 21.04 13.05
CA ASN A 366 -29.48 22.45 12.72
C ASN A 366 -30.48 22.72 11.58
N GLY A 367 -30.88 21.70 10.83
CA GLY A 367 -31.76 21.78 9.67
C GLY A 367 -31.04 21.87 8.33
N THR A 368 -29.71 21.67 8.32
CA THR A 368 -28.90 21.77 7.11
C THR A 368 -28.82 20.43 6.41
N ASP A 369 -29.14 20.38 5.11
CA ASP A 369 -28.91 19.19 4.29
C ASP A 369 -27.42 19.05 3.97
N THR A 370 -26.68 18.39 4.85
CA THR A 370 -25.33 17.91 4.56
C THR A 370 -25.38 16.46 4.13
N ARG A 371 -24.60 16.06 3.13
CA ARG A 371 -24.42 14.63 2.84
C ARG A 371 -23.70 13.97 4.02
N MET A 372 -24.11 12.75 4.38
CA MET A 372 -23.41 11.95 5.39
C MET A 372 -21.91 11.87 5.03
N SER A 373 -21.03 12.20 5.97
CA SER A 373 -19.59 11.94 5.77
C SER A 373 -19.40 10.44 5.57
N GLY A 374 -18.53 10.07 4.65
CA GLY A 374 -18.51 8.73 4.03
C GLY A 374 -18.65 8.80 2.52
N GLY A 375 -19.14 9.93 2.00
CA GLY A 375 -18.85 10.35 0.63
C GLY A 375 -17.37 10.68 0.49
N MET A 376 -16.55 9.66 0.23
CA MET A 376 -15.15 9.78 -0.21
C MET A 376 -15.09 10.37 -1.65
N MET A 377 -15.91 11.37 -1.95
CA MET A 377 -15.78 12.27 -3.08
C MET A 377 -15.40 13.60 -2.45
N GLY A 378 -14.11 13.91 -2.51
CA GLY A 378 -13.59 15.17 -2.03
C GLY A 378 -14.46 16.32 -2.53
N LYS A 379 -14.75 17.25 -1.62
CA LYS A 379 -15.17 18.59 -2.01
C LYS A 379 -14.16 19.07 -3.05
N ARG A 380 -14.60 19.23 -4.30
CA ARG A 380 -13.85 20.02 -5.28
C ARG A 380 -14.12 21.48 -5.02
#